data_AF-A0A3B9JYK9-F1
#
_entry.id   AF-A0A3B9JYK9-F1
#
_cell.length_a   1.000
_cell.length_b   1.000
_cell.length_c   1.000
_cell.angle_alpha   90.00
_cell.angle_beta   90.00
_cell.angle_gamma   90.00
#
_symmetry.space_group_name_H-M   'P 1'
#
loop_
_entity.id
_entity.type
_entity.pdbx_description
1 polymer ?
#
loop_
_entity_poly.entity_id
_entity_poly.type
_entity_poly.pdbx_seq_one_letter_code
_entity_poly.pdbx_strand_id
1 'polypeptide(L)'
;GIILLALIALVSYLVTRSVVRPVEQAALAAQTLSAGKLDERLVERGDDVLAQLARSFNKMAASLQQQIQQLDSLSKMQQRFVADVSHELRTPLTTIKLAGEVIFGNREKLDPALSRSAELMQNQIERFESLLADLLEISRYDARAVVA
;
A
#
# COMPACT_ATOMS: atom_id res chain seq x y z
N GLY A 1 29.06 -2.35 -57.86
CA GLY A 1 29.30 -2.92 -56.51
C GLY A 1 29.18 -1.86 -55.42
N ILE A 2 30.10 -0.89 -55.39
CA ILE A 2 30.25 0.08 -54.29
C ILE A 2 28.99 0.92 -54.03
N ILE A 3 28.31 1.41 -55.07
CA ILE A 3 27.09 2.22 -54.94
C ILE A 3 25.97 1.45 -54.22
N LEU A 4 25.80 0.16 -54.55
CA LEU A 4 24.80 -0.71 -53.92
C LEU A 4 25.11 -0.91 -52.43
N LEU A 5 26.38 -1.15 -52.09
CA LEU A 5 26.82 -1.29 -50.70
C LEU A 5 26.62 0.00 -49.91
N ALA A 6 26.93 1.16 -50.51
CA ALA A 6 26.70 2.46 -49.88
C ALA A 6 25.20 2.71 -49.62
N LEU A 7 24.33 2.31 -50.56
CA LEU A 7 22.89 2.46 -50.42
C LEU A 7 22.32 1.55 -49.31
N ILE A 8 22.78 0.30 -49.23
CA ILE A 8 22.40 -0.61 -48.14
C ILE A 8 22.87 -0.06 -46.79
N ALA A 9 24.11 0.41 -46.69
CA ALA A 9 24.63 0.99 -45.46
C ALA A 9 23.82 2.21 -45.01
N LEU A 10 23.43 3.08 -45.96
CA LEU A 10 22.60 4.24 -45.69
C LEU A 10 21.20 3.85 -45.19
N VAL A 11 20.52 2.92 -45.87
CA VAL A 11 19.19 2.46 -45.46
C VAL A 11 19.24 1.78 -44.09
N SER A 12 20.20 0.88 -43.87
CA SER A 12 20.41 0.24 -42.57
C SER A 12 20.62 1.27 -41.46
N TYR A 13 21.46 2.28 -41.69
CA TYR A 13 21.68 3.35 -40.72
C TYR A 13 20.40 4.14 -40.41
N LEU A 14 19.61 4.46 -41.44
CA LEU A 14 18.34 5.17 -41.27
C LEU A 14 17.35 4.33 -40.45
N VAL A 15 17.17 3.05 -40.78
CA VAL A 15 16.25 2.15 -40.06
C VAL A 15 16.69 1.93 -38.61
N THR A 16 17.98 1.73 -38.36
CA THR A 16 18.50 1.61 -36.99
C THR A 16 18.18 2.87 -36.18
N ARG A 17 18.32 4.05 -36.78
CA ARG A 17 18.09 5.32 -36.09
C ARG A 17 16.61 5.65 -35.93
N SER A 18 15.76 5.31 -36.88
CA SER A 18 14.33 5.66 -36.86
C SER A 18 13.44 4.63 -36.16
N VAL A 19 13.82 3.36 -36.14
CA VAL A 19 12.97 2.27 -35.59
C VAL A 19 13.66 1.54 -34.44
N VAL A 20 14.88 1.03 -34.64
CA VAL A 20 15.52 0.15 -33.65
C VAL A 20 15.83 0.89 -32.35
N ARG A 21 16.46 2.08 -32.43
CA ARG A 21 16.82 2.86 -31.25
C ARG A 21 15.62 3.28 -30.39
N PRO A 22 14.53 3.84 -30.94
CA PRO A 22 13.34 4.16 -30.14
C PRO A 22 12.72 2.95 -29.43
N VAL A 23 12.70 1.78 -30.09
CA VAL A 23 12.16 0.54 -29.50
C VAL A 23 13.05 0.05 -28.35
N GLU A 24 14.37 0.10 -28.52
CA GLU A 24 15.33 -0.22 -27.46
C GLU A 24 15.16 0.70 -26.24
N GLN A 25 14.98 2.00 -26.47
CA GLN A 25 14.68 2.97 -25.41
C GLN A 25 13.37 2.67 -24.68
N ALA A 26 12.33 2.30 -25.42
CA ALA A 26 11.05 1.88 -24.82
C ALA A 26 11.20 0.63 -23.95
N ALA A 27 11.99 -0.36 -24.39
CA ALA A 27 12.27 -1.56 -23.61
C ALA A 27 13.03 -1.23 -22.32
N LEU A 28 14.05 -0.37 -22.38
CA LEU A 28 14.79 0.08 -21.19
C LEU A 28 13.92 0.90 -20.23
N ALA A 29 13.06 1.77 -20.74
CA ALA A 29 12.09 2.52 -19.95
C ALA A 29 11.09 1.58 -19.25
N ALA A 30 10.62 0.54 -19.93
CA ALA A 30 9.75 -0.46 -19.31
C ALA A 30 10.45 -1.25 -18.19
N GLN A 31 11.72 -1.63 -18.39
CA GLN A 31 12.50 -2.30 -17.35
C GLN A 31 12.71 -1.40 -16.13
N THR A 32 13.07 -0.13 -16.32
CA THR A 32 13.25 0.82 -15.22
C THR A 32 11.95 1.14 -14.50
N LEU A 33 10.83 1.27 -15.22
CA LEU A 33 9.50 1.41 -14.66
C LEU A 33 9.13 0.20 -13.79
N SER A 34 9.39 -1.02 -14.26
CA SER A 34 9.16 -2.26 -13.51
C SER A 34 10.04 -2.38 -12.26
N ALA A 35 11.20 -1.72 -12.24
CA ALA A 35 12.08 -1.62 -11.09
C ALA A 35 11.67 -0.51 -10.10
N GLY A 36 10.52 0.13 -10.30
CA GLY A 36 9.95 1.15 -9.40
C GLY A 36 10.34 2.59 -9.72
N LYS A 37 11.08 2.86 -10.81
CA LYS A 37 11.39 4.23 -11.25
C LYS A 37 10.24 4.80 -12.07
N LEU A 38 9.22 5.32 -11.38
CA LEU A 38 7.96 5.77 -11.97
C LEU A 38 8.04 7.12 -12.69
N ASP A 39 9.17 7.81 -12.65
CA ASP A 39 9.34 9.14 -13.27
C ASP A 39 9.88 9.06 -14.70
N GLU A 40 10.29 7.89 -15.17
CA GLU A 40 10.81 7.69 -16.52
C GLU A 40 9.73 7.89 -17.58
N ARG A 41 10.06 8.64 -18.64
CA ARG A 41 9.14 8.98 -19.74
C ARG A 41 9.82 8.84 -21.09
N LEU A 42 9.06 8.36 -22.07
CA LEU A 42 9.51 8.32 -23.46
C LEU A 42 9.28 9.66 -24.14
N VAL A 43 10.21 10.06 -25.00
CA VAL A 43 10.09 11.28 -25.79
C VAL A 43 9.05 11.07 -26.88
N GLU A 44 8.02 11.90 -26.88
CA GLU A 44 6.98 11.90 -27.92
C GLU A 44 7.47 12.75 -29.10
N ARG A 45 7.77 12.11 -30.24
CA ARG A 45 8.18 12.80 -31.47
C ARG A 45 7.34 12.34 -32.65
N GLY A 46 6.71 13.28 -33.34
CA GLY A 46 5.91 13.02 -34.54
C GLY A 46 4.54 12.42 -34.25
N ASP A 47 3.89 11.94 -35.30
CA ASP A 47 2.52 11.39 -35.29
C ASP A 47 2.44 9.94 -35.79
N ASP A 48 3.58 9.24 -35.80
CA ASP A 48 3.65 7.85 -36.24
C ASP A 48 3.31 6.85 -35.11
N VAL A 49 3.42 5.56 -35.44
CA VAL A 49 3.16 4.45 -34.51
C VAL A 49 4.11 4.50 -33.30
N LEU A 50 5.35 4.98 -33.46
CA LEU A 50 6.30 5.10 -32.35
C LEU A 50 5.90 6.23 -31.40
N ALA A 51 5.40 7.35 -31.93
CA ALA A 51 4.82 8.41 -31.12
C ALA A 51 3.59 7.93 -30.34
N GLN A 52 2.74 7.11 -30.97
CA GLN A 52 1.60 6.50 -30.29
C GLN A 52 2.02 5.52 -29.19
N LEU A 53 3.07 4.73 -29.41
CA LEU A 53 3.67 3.88 -28.40
C LEU A 53 4.20 4.70 -27.21
N ALA A 54 4.95 5.77 -27.47
CA ALA A 54 5.47 6.66 -26.44
C ALA A 54 4.34 7.27 -25.59
N ARG A 55 3.29 7.80 -26.23
CA ARG A 55 2.09 8.32 -25.55
C ARG A 55 1.42 7.26 -24.68
N SER A 56 1.24 6.05 -25.21
CA SER A 56 0.58 4.96 -24.48
C SER A 56 1.41 4.50 -23.27
N PHE A 57 2.73 4.41 -23.44
CA PHE A 57 3.65 4.10 -22.35
C PHE A 57 3.61 5.17 -21.26
N ASN A 58 3.70 6.45 -21.63
CA ASN A 58 3.67 7.57 -20.68
C ASN A 58 2.34 7.61 -19.90
N LYS A 59 1.21 7.35 -20.58
CA LYS A 59 -0.10 7.25 -19.93
C LYS A 59 -0.18 6.09 -18.93
N MET A 60 0.37 4.93 -19.29
CA MET A 60 0.46 3.77 -18.39
C MET A 60 1.32 4.10 -17.17
N ALA A 61 2.50 4.69 -17.36
CA ALA A 61 3.40 5.09 -16.29
C ALA A 61 2.74 6.10 -15.33
N ALA A 62 2.05 7.11 -15.87
CA ALA A 62 1.31 8.09 -15.08
C ALA A 62 0.17 7.45 -14.28
N SER A 63 -0.60 6.54 -14.90
CA SER A 63 -1.69 5.83 -14.21
C SER A 63 -1.16 4.96 -13.06
N LEU A 64 -0.06 4.25 -13.26
CA LEU A 64 0.58 3.45 -12.22
C LEU A 64 1.11 4.33 -11.09
N GLN A 65 1.77 5.45 -11.42
CA GLN A 65 2.24 6.41 -10.43
C GLN A 65 1.10 6.96 -9.57
N GLN A 66 -0.02 7.33 -10.19
CA GLN A 66 -1.19 7.80 -9.47
C GLN A 66 -1.79 6.71 -8.57
N GLN A 67 -1.91 5.47 -9.05
CA GLN A 67 -2.43 4.35 -8.26
C GLN A 67 -1.55 4.06 -7.05
N ILE A 68 -0.24 4.08 -7.20
CA ILE A 68 0.71 3.87 -6.09
C ILE A 68 0.59 5.00 -5.06
N GLN A 69 0.50 6.26 -5.49
CA GLN A 69 0.27 7.40 -4.59
C GLN A 69 -1.06 7.29 -3.84
N GLN A 70 -2.11 6.84 -4.51
CA GLN A 70 -3.41 6.59 -3.88
C GLN A 70 -3.31 5.49 -2.81
N LEU A 71 -2.67 4.37 -3.12
CA LEU A 71 -2.46 3.28 -2.17
C LEU A 71 -1.64 3.73 -0.95
N ASP A 72 -0.56 4.49 -1.15
CA ASP A 72 0.23 5.06 -0.05
C ASP A 72 -0.62 6.01 0.83
N SER A 73 -1.44 6.85 0.21
CA SER A 73 -2.33 7.76 0.95
C SER A 73 -3.38 7.02 1.78
N LEU A 74 -3.97 5.95 1.22
CA LEU A 74 -4.95 5.10 1.90
C LEU A 74 -4.30 4.33 3.05
N SER A 75 -3.10 3.76 2.82
CA SER A 75 -2.33 3.08 3.86
C SER A 75 -2.04 4.02 5.04
N LYS A 76 -1.56 5.24 4.76
CA LYS A 76 -1.34 6.26 5.80
C LYS A 76 -2.62 6.64 6.55
N MET A 77 -3.74 6.75 5.85
CA MET A 77 -5.03 7.04 6.48
C MET A 77 -5.50 5.89 7.38
N GLN A 78 -5.38 4.65 6.92
CA GLN A 78 -5.69 3.45 7.70
C GLN A 78 -4.81 3.36 8.95
N GLN A 79 -3.50 3.61 8.83
CA GLN A 79 -2.58 3.62 9.97
C GLN A 79 -2.99 4.64 11.04
N ARG A 80 -3.35 5.86 10.63
CA ARG A 80 -3.84 6.89 11.56
C ARG A 80 -5.15 6.48 12.21
N PHE A 81 -6.12 6.03 11.42
CA PHE A 81 -7.41 5.57 11.93
C PHE A 81 -7.25 4.49 13.01
N VAL A 82 -6.39 3.50 12.76
CA VAL A 82 -6.14 2.41 13.73
C VAL A 82 -5.49 2.93 15.01
N ALA A 83 -4.52 3.85 14.89
CA ALA A 83 -3.90 4.48 16.04
C ALA A 83 -4.93 5.28 16.87
N ASP A 84 -5.75 6.08 16.20
CA ASP A 84 -6.77 6.92 16.83
C ASP A 84 -7.81 6.04 17.55
N VAL A 85 -8.34 5.02 16.88
CA VAL A 85 -9.29 4.07 17.49
C VAL A 85 -8.67 3.34 18.68
N SER A 86 -7.38 2.95 18.61
CA SER A 86 -6.69 2.32 19.74
C SER A 86 -6.68 3.21 20.98
N HIS A 87 -6.40 4.51 20.78
CA HIS A 87 -6.36 5.48 21.87
C HIS A 87 -7.75 5.77 22.43
N GLU A 88 -8.73 5.97 21.56
CA GLU A 88 -10.12 6.25 21.95
C GLU A 88 -10.79 5.07 22.67
N LEU A 89 -10.42 3.82 22.35
CA LEU A 89 -10.95 2.63 23.03
C LEU A 89 -10.24 2.30 24.34
N ARG A 90 -8.95 2.61 24.48
CA ARG A 90 -8.18 2.31 25.70
C ARG A 90 -8.73 3.04 26.94
N THR A 91 -9.13 4.29 26.79
CA THR A 91 -9.62 5.13 27.90
C THR A 91 -10.94 4.61 28.51
N PRO A 92 -12.02 4.37 27.74
CA PRO A 92 -13.26 3.82 28.28
C PRO A 92 -13.06 2.39 28.79
N LEU A 93 -12.24 1.57 28.10
CA LEU A 93 -11.93 0.22 28.56
C LEU A 93 -11.24 0.22 29.93
N THR A 94 -10.26 1.12 30.13
CA THR A 94 -9.57 1.28 31.41
C THR A 94 -10.55 1.68 32.51
N THR A 95 -11.50 2.56 32.20
CA THR A 95 -12.54 2.99 33.15
C THR A 95 -13.47 1.83 33.53
N ILE A 96 -13.94 1.06 32.54
CA ILE A 96 -14.79 -0.12 32.76
C ILE A 96 -14.05 -1.19 33.57
N LYS A 97 -12.78 -1.43 33.26
CA LYS A 97 -11.91 -2.36 33.98
C LYS A 97 -11.74 -1.96 35.44
N LEU A 98 -11.42 -0.70 35.71
CA LEU A 98 -11.26 -0.21 37.08
C LEU A 98 -12.57 -0.35 37.89
N ALA A 99 -13.72 -0.04 37.28
CA ALA A 99 -15.02 -0.23 37.91
C ALA A 99 -15.33 -1.71 38.18
N GLY A 100 -15.02 -2.59 37.22
CA GLY A 100 -15.14 -4.03 37.33
C GLY A 100 -14.27 -4.61 38.45
N GLU A 101 -13.01 -4.18 38.55
CA GLU A 101 -12.07 -4.58 39.59
C GLU A 101 -12.57 -4.23 40.99
N VAL A 102 -13.20 -3.07 41.18
CA VAL A 102 -13.80 -2.67 42.47
C VAL A 102 -14.97 -3.59 42.85
N ILE A 103 -15.82 -3.94 41.88
CA ILE A 103 -16.97 -4.84 42.11
C ILE A 103 -16.45 -6.26 42.40
N PHE A 104 -15.51 -6.75 41.59
CA PHE A 104 -14.90 -8.07 41.73
C PHE A 104 -14.12 -8.22 43.06
N GLY A 105 -13.44 -7.17 43.52
CA GLY A 105 -12.75 -7.15 44.80
C GLY A 105 -13.69 -7.20 46.01
N ASN A 106 -14.94 -6.76 45.86
CA ASN A 106 -15.96 -6.83 46.92
C ASN A 106 -16.91 -8.03 46.78
N ARG A 107 -16.64 -8.97 45.86
CA ARG A 107 -17.57 -10.06 45.51
C ARG A 107 -17.98 -10.97 46.67
N GLU A 108 -17.11 -11.13 47.68
CA GLU A 108 -17.39 -11.96 48.86
C GLU A 108 -18.48 -11.36 49.77
N LYS A 109 -18.76 -10.06 49.64
CA LYS A 109 -19.82 -9.34 50.37
C LYS A 109 -21.13 -9.29 49.58
N LEU A 110 -21.13 -9.77 48.34
CA LEU A 110 -22.32 -9.80 47.47
C LEU A 110 -23.09 -11.10 47.67
N ASP A 111 -24.38 -11.08 47.38
CA ASP A 111 -25.17 -12.30 47.29
C ASP A 111 -24.55 -13.28 46.27
N PRO A 112 -24.71 -14.62 46.45
CA PRO A 112 -24.05 -15.62 45.61
C PRO A 112 -24.25 -15.43 44.10
N ALA A 113 -25.45 -15.01 43.69
CA ALA A 113 -25.77 -14.73 42.29
C ALA A 113 -24.97 -13.53 41.73
N LEU A 114 -24.88 -12.43 42.50
CA LEU A 114 -24.16 -11.23 42.11
C LEU A 114 -22.63 -11.44 42.13
N SER A 115 -22.13 -12.22 43.09
CA SER A 115 -20.72 -12.63 43.14
C SER A 115 -20.34 -13.38 41.86
N ARG A 116 -21.17 -14.35 41.43
CA ARG A 116 -20.96 -15.07 40.17
C ARG A 116 -21.03 -14.15 38.95
N SER A 117 -21.96 -13.20 38.92
CA SER A 117 -22.05 -12.20 37.84
C SER A 117 -20.81 -11.30 37.79
N ALA A 118 -20.25 -10.90 38.93
CA ALA A 118 -19.01 -10.11 39.00
C ALA A 118 -17.81 -10.90 38.45
N GLU A 119 -17.69 -12.18 38.78
CA GLU A 119 -16.67 -13.06 38.19
C GLU A 119 -16.80 -13.17 36.66
N LEU A 120 -18.02 -13.38 36.17
CA LEU A 120 -18.26 -13.47 34.72
C LEU A 120 -17.93 -12.15 34.01
N MET A 121 -18.34 -11.02 34.58
CA MET A 121 -18.06 -9.69 34.03
C MET A 121 -16.55 -9.42 33.95
N GLN A 122 -15.81 -9.70 35.03
CA GLN A 122 -14.35 -9.51 35.05
C GLN A 122 -13.66 -10.34 33.98
N ASN A 123 -14.03 -11.62 33.84
CA ASN A 123 -13.50 -12.48 32.78
C ASN A 123 -13.82 -11.96 31.37
N GLN A 124 -15.00 -11.35 31.16
CA GLN A 124 -15.34 -10.75 29.86
C GLN A 124 -14.54 -9.49 29.57
N ILE A 125 -14.26 -8.64 30.57
CA ILE A 125 -13.44 -7.44 30.41
C ILE A 125 -12.02 -7.83 30.00
N GLU A 126 -11.41 -8.81 30.67
CA GLU A 126 -10.07 -9.31 30.34
C GLU A 126 -10.01 -9.93 28.95
N ARG A 127 -11.03 -10.71 28.58
CA ARG A 127 -11.13 -11.28 27.23
C ARG A 127 -11.28 -10.20 26.16
N PHE A 128 -12.08 -9.17 26.42
CA PHE A 128 -12.25 -8.05 25.50
C PHE A 128 -10.98 -7.23 25.34
N GLU A 129 -10.22 -7.01 26.42
CA GLU A 129 -8.91 -6.35 26.38
C GLU A 129 -7.91 -7.12 25.49
N SER A 130 -7.87 -8.45 25.64
CA SER A 130 -7.04 -9.31 24.81
C SER A 130 -7.44 -9.28 23.33
N LEU A 131 -8.73 -9.43 23.02
CA LEU A 131 -9.23 -9.37 21.64
C LEU A 131 -8.99 -8.00 20.99
N LEU A 132 -9.12 -6.93 21.75
CA LEU A 132 -8.83 -5.58 21.27
C LEU A 132 -7.34 -5.42 20.97
N ALA A 133 -6.46 -5.91 21.85
CA ALA A 133 -5.02 -5.89 21.62
C ALA A 133 -4.64 -6.67 20.34
N ASP A 134 -5.18 -7.88 20.17
CA ASP A 134 -4.95 -8.74 19.01
C ASP A 134 -5.42 -8.05 17.71
N LEU A 135 -6.62 -7.45 17.71
CA LEU A 135 -7.17 -6.76 16.55
C LEU A 135 -6.30 -5.59 16.10
N LEU A 136 -5.81 -4.80 17.07
CA LEU A 136 -4.97 -3.63 16.80
C LEU A 136 -3.55 -4.04 16.37
N GLU A 137 -3.04 -5.15 16.90
CA GLU A 137 -1.77 -5.72 16.49
C GLU A 137 -1.81 -6.22 15.03
N ILE A 138 -2.84 -7.01 14.66
CA ILE A 138 -3.05 -7.46 13.27
C ILE A 138 -3.14 -6.26 12.33
N SER A 139 -3.93 -5.25 12.70
CA SER A 139 -4.11 -4.06 11.87
C SER A 139 -2.81 -3.26 11.67
N ARG A 140 -1.88 -3.28 12.64
CA ARG A 140 -0.53 -2.72 12.49
C ARG A 140 0.38 -3.53 11.58
N TYR A 141 0.26 -4.86 11.54
CA TYR A 141 1.09 -5.70 10.67
C TYR A 141 0.68 -5.60 9.20
N ASP A 142 -0.62 -5.61 8.90
CA ASP A 142 -1.11 -5.39 7.52
C ASP A 142 -0.61 -4.05 6.97
N ALA A 143 -0.58 -3.02 7.81
CA ALA A 143 -0.12 -1.70 7.39
C ALA A 143 1.42 -1.61 7.19
N ARG A 144 2.20 -2.56 7.72
CA ARG A 144 3.66 -2.67 7.49
C ARG A 144 4.01 -3.54 6.30
N ALA A 145 3.23 -4.59 6.04
CA ALA A 145 3.44 -5.50 4.90
C ALA A 145 3.26 -4.81 3.54
N VAL A 146 2.56 -3.67 3.48
CA VAL A 146 2.35 -2.88 2.27
C VAL A 146 3.52 -1.92 1.96
N VAL A 147 4.47 -1.73 2.89
CA VAL A 147 5.59 -0.75 2.76
C VAL A 147 6.95 -1.45 2.54
N ALA A 148 7.00 -2.78 2.55
CA ALA A 148 8.20 -3.58 2.27
C ALA A 148 8.13 -4.22 0.88
#